data_AF-A0A539DJI1-F1
#
_entry.id   AF-A0A539DJI1-F1
#
_cell.length_a   1.000
_cell.length_b   1.000
_cell.length_c   1.000
_cell.angle_alpha   90.00
_cell.angle_beta   90.00
_cell.angle_gamma   90.00
#
_symmetry.space_group_name_H-M   'P 1'
#
loop_
_entity.id
_entity.type
_entity.pdbx_description
1 polymer ?
#
loop_
_entity_poly.entity_id
_entity_poly.type
_entity_poly.pdbx_seq_one_letter_code
_entity_poly.pdbx_strand_id
1 'polypeptide(L)'
;VAHARLGEAIDQPLGWGLAALALAAFNAFALDRIALAVGGASKAPVATGAFALAAAACAAMAGFFALDQVRLAAGVAALLIPLAWLDKRLTLPPTRMTAMVLAVVTAALLSPFALMQAPVEPTPLLNTLAPTFIVAIISVWLGARLFAGGPAGYLGQVTVVLRVTLVALVLAFLWAEIRHLANGGILGAPYTSLWEAGAHTGVWMLIAIASAWRFGGQARPLLHWTERLTFLAALVHFALAGLVLLAPWWGSAAANIVGPPVFNTLLLAYALPAALFAGYAALRSRMGSSFVAQAAGAASIVATVSWAVLAVRHTFHPVAIAGAPILAPEHAAYSAVLAVAAAAVLAIAYFRQATTLRYASAALATAGFGKALLIDAAQIDGLVKYAAYALLAAGAAATFIGFQRYVFPRGPVRPHAGTGSSSDATLLPPRP
;
A
#
# COMPACT_ATOMS: atom_id res chain seq x y z
N VAL A 1 -2.90 20.12 -23.92
CA VAL A 1 -2.71 21.18 -24.95
C VAL A 1 -3.53 20.94 -26.22
N ALA A 2 -3.56 19.72 -26.79
CA ALA A 2 -4.40 19.43 -27.97
C ALA A 2 -5.93 19.47 -27.72
N HIS A 3 -6.40 19.14 -26.50
CA HIS A 3 -7.82 19.33 -26.13
C HIS A 3 -8.19 20.78 -25.79
N ALA A 4 -7.24 21.59 -25.33
CA ALA A 4 -7.49 23.01 -25.04
C ALA A 4 -7.68 23.82 -26.33
N ARG A 5 -6.99 23.47 -27.42
CA ARG A 5 -7.11 24.17 -28.72
C ARG A 5 -8.32 23.78 -29.58
N LEU A 6 -9.01 22.67 -29.26
CA LEU A 6 -10.28 22.33 -29.92
C LEU A 6 -11.48 23.01 -29.26
N GLY A 7 -11.36 23.41 -27.99
CA GLY A 7 -12.41 24.14 -27.25
C GLY A 7 -12.60 25.58 -27.73
N GLU A 8 -11.53 26.26 -28.18
CA GLU A 8 -11.61 27.64 -28.70
C GLU A 8 -12.13 27.72 -30.15
N ALA A 9 -12.15 26.59 -30.89
CA ALA A 9 -12.59 26.56 -32.29
C ALA A 9 -14.07 26.15 -32.46
N ILE A 10 -14.72 25.65 -31.39
CA ILE A 10 -16.10 25.18 -31.43
C ILE A 10 -16.80 25.67 -30.15
N ASP A 11 -17.34 26.89 -30.20
CA ASP A 11 -18.15 27.54 -29.15
C ASP A 11 -19.46 26.81 -28.78
N GLN A 12 -19.63 25.52 -29.11
CA GLN A 12 -20.86 24.75 -28.83
C GLN A 12 -20.67 23.36 -28.19
N PRO A 13 -19.87 23.21 -27.12
CA PRO A 13 -19.83 21.96 -26.36
C PRO A 13 -21.22 21.53 -25.84
N LEU A 14 -22.08 22.49 -25.50
CA LEU A 14 -23.42 22.24 -24.97
C LEU A 14 -24.39 21.65 -26.02
N GLY A 15 -24.28 22.09 -27.28
CA GLY A 15 -25.14 21.62 -28.38
C GLY A 15 -24.92 20.14 -28.70
N TRP A 16 -23.65 19.70 -28.74
CA TRP A 16 -23.30 18.30 -28.91
C TRP A 16 -23.68 17.44 -27.72
N GLY A 17 -23.58 17.98 -26.50
CA GLY A 17 -24.07 17.33 -25.29
C GLY A 17 -25.59 17.08 -25.33
N LEU A 18 -26.37 18.08 -25.72
CA LEU A 18 -27.82 17.97 -25.88
C LEU A 18 -28.21 17.01 -27.00
N ALA A 19 -27.50 17.04 -28.14
CA ALA A 19 -27.73 16.10 -29.24
C ALA A 19 -27.46 14.65 -28.79
N ALA A 20 -26.40 14.42 -28.03
CA ALA A 20 -26.08 13.11 -27.46
C ALA A 20 -27.14 12.65 -26.44
N LEU A 21 -27.68 13.54 -25.60
CA LEU A 21 -28.81 13.22 -24.73
C LEU A 21 -30.09 12.89 -25.51
N ALA A 22 -30.39 13.63 -26.58
CA ALA A 22 -31.53 13.37 -27.44
C ALA A 22 -31.41 11.99 -28.10
N LEU A 23 -30.22 11.64 -28.60
CA LEU A 23 -29.90 10.30 -29.10
C LEU A 23 -30.04 9.23 -28.01
N ALA A 24 -29.61 9.51 -26.78
CA ALA A 24 -29.77 8.58 -25.66
C ALA A 24 -31.26 8.32 -25.37
N ALA A 25 -32.07 9.37 -25.30
CA ALA A 25 -33.51 9.29 -25.10
C ALA A 25 -34.21 8.56 -26.26
N PHE A 26 -33.81 8.82 -27.50
CA PHE A 26 -34.33 8.12 -28.68
C PHE A 26 -34.05 6.62 -28.62
N ASN A 27 -32.82 6.22 -28.29
CA ASN A 27 -32.46 4.81 -28.17
C ASN A 27 -33.20 4.13 -27.00
N ALA A 28 -33.39 4.82 -25.87
CA ALA A 28 -34.18 4.31 -24.76
C ALA A 28 -35.68 4.17 -25.11
N PHE A 29 -36.22 5.09 -25.90
CA PHE A 29 -37.59 5.00 -26.40
C PHE A 29 -37.77 3.86 -27.41
N ALA A 30 -36.82 3.70 -28.34
CA ALA A 30 -36.81 2.60 -29.31
C ALA A 30 -36.75 1.23 -28.62
N LEU A 31 -35.92 1.12 -27.57
CA LEU A 31 -35.86 -0.05 -26.70
C LEU A 31 -37.23 -0.41 -26.11
N ASP A 32 -37.92 0.55 -25.50
CA ASP A 32 -39.23 0.34 -24.87
C ASP A 32 -40.28 -0.10 -25.90
N ARG A 33 -40.28 0.52 -27.09
CA ARG A 33 -41.19 0.16 -28.19
C ARG A 33 -40.95 -1.25 -28.73
N ILE A 34 -39.69 -1.65 -28.90
CA ILE A 34 -39.34 -3.01 -29.33
C ILE A 34 -39.73 -4.02 -28.25
N ALA A 35 -39.46 -3.72 -26.98
CA ALA A 35 -39.84 -4.59 -25.87
C ALA A 35 -41.36 -4.79 -25.79
N LEU A 36 -42.16 -3.73 -26.00
CA LEU A 36 -43.62 -3.81 -26.08
C LEU A 36 -44.09 -4.61 -27.29
N ALA A 37 -43.54 -4.34 -28.48
CA ALA A 37 -43.95 -4.99 -29.73
C ALA A 37 -43.70 -6.50 -29.75
N VAL A 38 -42.58 -6.95 -29.18
CA VAL A 38 -42.22 -8.38 -29.11
C VAL A 38 -42.85 -9.06 -27.88
N GLY A 39 -43.55 -8.31 -27.02
CA GLY A 39 -44.22 -8.83 -25.82
C GLY A 39 -43.22 -9.29 -24.75
N GLY A 40 -42.13 -8.54 -24.57
CA GLY A 40 -41.12 -8.72 -23.55
C GLY A 40 -39.69 -8.59 -24.07
N ALA A 41 -38.84 -7.86 -23.36
CA ALA A 41 -37.45 -7.61 -23.76
C ALA A 41 -36.57 -8.87 -23.84
N SER A 42 -36.96 -9.95 -23.18
CA SER A 42 -36.28 -11.25 -23.22
C SER A 42 -36.47 -12.02 -24.53
N LYS A 43 -37.49 -11.68 -25.32
CA LYS A 43 -37.79 -12.36 -26.60
C LYS A 43 -36.98 -11.82 -27.79
N ALA A 44 -36.36 -10.65 -27.66
CA ALA A 44 -35.44 -10.07 -28.64
C ALA A 44 -34.16 -9.53 -27.96
N PRO A 45 -33.38 -10.40 -27.28
CA PRO A 45 -32.31 -9.99 -26.36
C PRO A 45 -31.19 -9.19 -27.03
N VAL A 46 -30.89 -9.48 -28.31
CA VAL A 46 -29.83 -8.81 -29.06
C VAL A 46 -30.23 -7.37 -29.42
N ALA A 47 -31.46 -7.19 -29.93
CA ALA A 47 -31.96 -5.87 -30.32
C ALA A 47 -32.14 -4.97 -29.10
N THR A 48 -32.74 -5.49 -28.02
CA THR A 48 -32.91 -4.73 -26.77
C THR A 48 -31.57 -4.43 -26.10
N GLY A 49 -30.61 -5.36 -26.16
CA GLY A 49 -29.23 -5.11 -25.73
C GLY A 49 -28.54 -3.98 -26.49
N ALA A 50 -28.66 -3.97 -27.82
CA ALA A 50 -28.04 -2.98 -28.68
C ALA A 50 -28.57 -1.56 -28.43
N PHE A 51 -29.90 -1.39 -28.34
CA PHE A 51 -30.50 -0.08 -28.08
C PHE A 51 -30.20 0.44 -26.66
N ALA A 52 -30.18 -0.45 -25.66
CA ALA A 52 -29.81 -0.04 -24.31
C ALA A 52 -28.33 0.36 -24.21
N LEU A 53 -27.44 -0.35 -24.91
CA LEU A 53 -26.03 -0.01 -25.01
C LEU A 53 -25.82 1.32 -25.73
N ALA A 54 -26.52 1.52 -26.86
CA ALA A 54 -26.48 2.78 -27.61
C ALA A 54 -26.98 3.95 -26.76
N ALA A 55 -28.07 3.77 -26.00
CA ALA A 55 -28.55 4.79 -25.08
C ALA A 55 -27.51 5.15 -24.01
N ALA A 56 -26.88 4.14 -23.39
CA ALA A 56 -25.83 4.35 -22.39
C ALA A 56 -24.59 5.05 -23.00
N ALA A 57 -24.17 4.65 -24.21
CA ALA A 57 -23.04 5.26 -24.90
C ALA A 57 -23.32 6.73 -25.29
N CYS A 58 -24.53 7.04 -25.77
CA CYS A 58 -24.95 8.41 -26.07
C CYS A 58 -25.03 9.27 -24.80
N ALA A 59 -25.48 8.71 -23.67
CA ALA A 59 -25.44 9.41 -22.39
C ALA A 59 -23.99 9.67 -21.91
N ALA A 60 -23.08 8.71 -22.11
CA ALA A 60 -21.64 8.89 -21.85
C ALA A 60 -21.06 10.04 -22.67
N MET A 61 -21.40 10.05 -23.96
CA MET A 61 -20.94 11.05 -24.92
C MET A 61 -21.45 12.45 -24.56
N ALA A 62 -22.68 12.56 -24.07
CA ALA A 62 -23.20 13.82 -23.57
C ALA A 62 -22.36 14.36 -22.40
N GLY A 63 -21.95 13.48 -21.48
CA GLY A 63 -21.02 13.82 -20.41
C GLY A 63 -19.66 14.30 -20.97
N PHE A 64 -19.14 13.64 -22.00
CA PHE A 64 -17.87 14.02 -22.65
C PHE A 64 -17.89 15.44 -23.20
N PHE A 65 -19.01 15.86 -23.79
CA PHE A 65 -19.13 17.20 -24.35
C PHE A 65 -19.43 18.29 -23.31
N ALA A 66 -20.07 17.94 -22.19
CA ALA A 66 -20.51 18.91 -21.20
C ALA A 66 -19.55 19.07 -20.00
N LEU A 67 -18.68 18.09 -19.76
CA LEU A 67 -17.88 18.00 -18.53
C LEU A 67 -16.38 18.08 -18.82
N ASP A 68 -15.64 18.69 -17.88
CA ASP A 68 -14.18 18.59 -17.86
C ASP A 68 -13.71 17.13 -17.66
N GLN A 69 -12.43 16.86 -17.95
CA GLN A 69 -11.85 15.51 -17.89
C GLN A 69 -12.09 14.80 -16.54
N VAL A 70 -12.05 15.54 -15.43
CA VAL A 70 -12.23 14.99 -14.09
C VAL A 70 -13.68 14.55 -13.92
N ARG A 71 -14.63 15.46 -14.17
CA ARG A 71 -16.07 15.20 -14.04
C ARG A 71 -16.59 14.15 -15.05
N LEU A 72 -15.98 14.06 -16.22
CA LEU A 72 -16.27 13.03 -17.22
C LEU A 72 -16.11 11.61 -16.64
N ALA A 73 -15.05 11.38 -15.85
CA ALA A 73 -14.80 10.06 -15.27
C ALA A 73 -15.94 9.61 -14.35
N ALA A 74 -16.50 10.53 -13.55
CA ALA A 74 -17.67 10.25 -12.73
C ALA A 74 -18.90 9.89 -13.56
N GLY A 75 -19.13 10.60 -14.68
CA GLY A 75 -20.20 10.30 -15.63
C GLY A 75 -20.05 8.91 -16.27
N VAL A 76 -18.85 8.57 -16.72
CA VAL A 76 -18.54 7.23 -17.28
C VAL A 76 -18.77 6.13 -16.25
N ALA A 77 -18.35 6.34 -15.00
CA ALA A 77 -18.56 5.39 -13.92
C ALA A 77 -20.05 5.18 -13.61
N ALA A 78 -20.86 6.24 -13.63
CA ALA A 78 -22.28 6.19 -13.32
C ALA A 78 -23.07 5.25 -14.26
N LEU A 79 -22.61 5.09 -15.50
CA LEU A 79 -23.21 4.19 -16.50
C LEU A 79 -23.09 2.70 -16.14
N LEU A 80 -22.19 2.33 -15.22
CA LEU A 80 -22.07 0.96 -14.74
C LEU A 80 -23.34 0.50 -14.01
N ILE A 81 -24.07 1.41 -13.35
CA ILE A 81 -25.30 1.09 -12.62
C ILE A 81 -26.42 0.63 -13.55
N PRO A 82 -26.84 1.42 -14.57
CA PRO A 82 -27.88 0.99 -15.51
C PRO A 82 -27.45 -0.25 -16.31
N LEU A 83 -26.17 -0.39 -16.69
CA LEU A 83 -25.68 -1.59 -17.37
C LEU A 83 -25.80 -2.85 -16.49
N ALA A 84 -25.46 -2.75 -15.21
CA ALA A 84 -25.59 -3.86 -14.27
C ALA A 84 -27.06 -4.23 -14.00
N TRP A 85 -27.93 -3.23 -13.90
CA TRP A 85 -29.37 -3.45 -13.77
C TRP A 85 -29.96 -4.14 -14.99
N LEU A 86 -29.52 -3.75 -16.20
CA LEU A 86 -29.94 -4.36 -17.45
C LEU A 86 -29.46 -5.81 -17.57
N ASP A 87 -28.19 -6.09 -17.22
CA ASP A 87 -27.65 -7.46 -17.23
C ASP A 87 -28.43 -8.38 -16.28
N LYS A 88 -28.88 -7.89 -15.12
CA LYS A 88 -29.75 -8.68 -14.22
C LYS A 88 -31.06 -9.10 -14.88
N ARG A 89 -31.62 -8.27 -15.76
CA ARG A 89 -32.93 -8.52 -16.40
C ARG A 89 -32.81 -9.33 -17.68
N LEU A 90 -31.80 -9.04 -18.50
CA LEU A 90 -31.68 -9.55 -19.87
C LEU A 90 -30.54 -10.55 -20.07
N THR A 91 -29.62 -10.66 -19.11
CA THR A 91 -28.52 -11.65 -19.10
C THR A 91 -27.63 -11.60 -20.35
N LEU A 92 -27.24 -10.40 -20.78
CA LEU A 92 -26.58 -10.17 -22.07
C LEU A 92 -25.04 -10.14 -21.94
N PRO A 93 -24.28 -10.99 -22.65
CA PRO A 93 -22.82 -10.92 -22.63
C PRO A 93 -22.21 -9.54 -23.02
N PRO A 94 -22.75 -8.80 -24.02
CA PRO A 94 -22.20 -7.50 -24.42
C PRO A 94 -22.22 -6.42 -23.32
N THR A 95 -23.21 -6.44 -22.42
CA THR A 95 -23.31 -5.44 -21.34
C THR A 95 -22.19 -5.63 -20.32
N ARG A 96 -21.77 -6.88 -20.08
CA ARG A 96 -20.64 -7.22 -19.20
C ARG A 96 -19.31 -6.76 -19.79
N MET A 97 -19.09 -6.98 -21.09
CA MET A 97 -17.89 -6.48 -21.78
C MET A 97 -17.82 -4.96 -21.73
N THR A 98 -18.94 -4.29 -22.03
CA THR A 98 -19.02 -2.83 -21.94
C THR A 98 -18.72 -2.34 -20.53
N ALA A 99 -19.31 -2.95 -19.50
CA ALA A 99 -19.06 -2.57 -18.12
C ALA A 99 -17.57 -2.71 -17.72
N MET A 100 -16.90 -3.77 -18.19
CA MET A 100 -15.45 -3.92 -17.98
C MET A 100 -14.65 -2.80 -18.65
N VAL A 101 -14.99 -2.45 -19.89
CA VAL A 101 -14.33 -1.34 -20.62
C VAL A 101 -14.55 -0.02 -19.90
N LEU A 102 -15.78 0.32 -19.52
CA LEU A 102 -16.08 1.57 -18.81
C LEU A 102 -15.37 1.64 -17.45
N ALA A 103 -15.23 0.52 -16.74
CA ALA A 103 -14.47 0.45 -15.50
C ALA A 103 -12.99 0.79 -15.73
N VAL A 104 -12.36 0.20 -16.74
CA VAL A 104 -10.96 0.49 -17.10
C VAL A 104 -10.78 1.94 -17.57
N VAL A 105 -11.70 2.46 -18.40
CA VAL A 105 -11.67 3.86 -18.85
C VAL A 105 -11.79 4.82 -17.66
N THR A 106 -12.68 4.53 -16.71
CA THR A 106 -12.81 5.33 -15.47
C THR A 106 -11.50 5.38 -14.70
N ALA A 107 -10.84 4.24 -14.50
CA ALA A 107 -9.55 4.19 -13.82
C ALA A 107 -8.44 4.92 -14.59
N ALA A 108 -8.45 4.87 -15.92
CA ALA A 108 -7.48 5.58 -16.75
C ALA A 108 -7.66 7.10 -16.66
N LEU A 109 -8.91 7.60 -16.74
CA LEU A 109 -9.24 9.01 -16.64
C LEU A 109 -8.89 9.62 -15.27
N LEU A 110 -8.98 8.84 -14.19
CA LEU A 110 -8.64 9.23 -12.82
C LEU A 110 -7.25 8.74 -12.38
N SER A 111 -6.41 8.30 -13.32
CA SER A 111 -5.06 7.83 -12.99
C SER A 111 -4.16 8.99 -12.54
N PRO A 112 -3.12 8.74 -11.71
CA PRO A 112 -2.17 9.76 -11.32
C PRO A 112 -1.59 10.54 -12.51
N PHE A 113 -1.28 9.84 -13.61
CA PHE A 113 -0.77 10.44 -14.84
C PHE A 113 -1.77 11.41 -15.49
N ALA A 114 -3.05 11.05 -15.51
CA ALA A 114 -4.11 11.90 -16.04
C ALA A 114 -4.34 13.15 -15.18
N LEU A 115 -4.15 13.03 -13.86
CA LEU A 115 -4.42 14.09 -12.89
C LEU A 115 -3.26 15.07 -12.67
N MET A 116 -2.03 14.74 -13.07
CA MET A 116 -0.85 15.59 -12.84
C MET A 116 -0.99 17.03 -13.36
N GLN A 117 -1.78 17.24 -14.42
CA GLN A 117 -2.01 18.53 -15.06
C GLN A 117 -3.45 19.03 -14.87
N ALA A 118 -4.25 18.36 -14.04
CA ALA A 118 -5.62 18.77 -13.79
C ALA A 118 -5.63 20.07 -12.97
N PRO A 119 -6.39 21.09 -13.40
CA PRO A 119 -6.60 22.27 -12.57
C PRO A 119 -7.50 21.87 -11.39
N VAL A 120 -7.01 22.05 -10.17
CA VAL A 120 -7.76 21.71 -8.95
C VAL A 120 -7.77 22.92 -8.04
N GLU A 121 -8.92 23.20 -7.43
CA GLU A 121 -9.07 24.28 -6.47
C GLU A 121 -8.17 24.04 -5.25
N PRO A 122 -7.56 25.08 -4.66
CA PRO A 122 -6.64 24.92 -3.53
C PRO A 122 -7.31 24.48 -2.23
N THR A 123 -8.64 24.54 -2.13
CA THR A 123 -9.40 24.18 -0.92
C THR A 123 -9.36 22.66 -0.66
N PRO A 124 -8.81 22.21 0.49
CA PRO A 124 -8.79 20.80 0.89
C PRO A 124 -10.19 20.19 0.95
N LEU A 125 -10.36 18.94 0.48
CA LEU A 125 -11.58 18.08 0.59
C LEU A 125 -12.87 18.62 -0.05
N LEU A 126 -13.02 19.93 -0.24
CA LEU A 126 -14.09 20.62 -0.95
C LEU A 126 -13.63 21.06 -2.35
N ASN A 127 -12.68 20.34 -2.93
CA ASN A 127 -12.24 20.51 -4.31
C ASN A 127 -13.14 19.68 -5.25
N THR A 128 -12.95 19.84 -6.55
CA THR A 128 -13.63 19.03 -7.58
C THR A 128 -13.23 17.55 -7.61
N LEU A 129 -12.07 17.19 -7.04
CA LEU A 129 -11.59 15.79 -7.01
C LEU A 129 -12.47 14.92 -6.12
N ALA A 130 -12.69 15.33 -4.87
CA ALA A 130 -13.43 14.54 -3.88
C ALA A 130 -14.82 14.09 -4.36
N PRO A 131 -15.74 14.98 -4.79
CA PRO A 131 -17.06 14.56 -5.25
C PRO A 131 -16.97 13.66 -6.50
N THR A 132 -16.03 13.93 -7.41
CA THR A 132 -15.82 13.12 -8.62
C THR A 132 -15.41 11.69 -8.26
N PHE A 133 -14.40 11.55 -7.41
CA PHE A 133 -13.93 10.23 -6.96
C PHE A 133 -15.00 9.51 -6.15
N ILE A 134 -15.73 10.21 -5.27
CA ILE A 134 -16.82 9.62 -4.49
C ILE A 134 -17.90 9.05 -5.43
N VAL A 135 -18.35 9.81 -6.41
CA VAL A 135 -19.35 9.34 -7.40
C VAL A 135 -18.81 8.16 -8.19
N ALA A 136 -17.56 8.21 -8.64
CA ALA A 136 -16.95 7.11 -9.39
C ALA A 136 -16.83 5.83 -8.55
N ILE A 137 -16.32 5.93 -7.32
CA ILE A 137 -16.15 4.83 -6.38
C ILE A 137 -17.51 4.20 -6.03
N ILE A 138 -18.53 5.02 -5.70
CA ILE A 138 -19.88 4.54 -5.38
C ILE A 138 -20.50 3.85 -6.59
N SER A 139 -20.35 4.41 -7.79
CA SER A 139 -20.93 3.85 -9.01
C SER A 139 -20.30 2.51 -9.38
N VAL A 140 -18.97 2.40 -9.31
CA VAL A 140 -18.25 1.14 -9.52
C VAL A 140 -18.62 0.11 -8.45
N TRP A 141 -18.73 0.51 -7.18
CA TRP A 141 -19.13 -0.38 -6.09
C TRP A 141 -20.57 -0.90 -6.23
N LEU A 142 -21.52 -0.02 -6.57
CA LEU A 142 -22.91 -0.39 -6.86
C LEU A 142 -22.98 -1.32 -8.07
N GLY A 143 -22.29 -0.99 -9.16
CA GLY A 143 -22.17 -1.83 -10.35
C GLY A 143 -21.64 -3.23 -9.99
N ALA A 144 -20.56 -3.30 -9.21
CA ALA A 144 -19.96 -4.56 -8.78
C ALA A 144 -20.93 -5.39 -7.93
N ARG A 145 -21.70 -4.76 -7.03
CA ARG A 145 -22.72 -5.44 -6.22
C ARG A 145 -23.88 -5.96 -7.06
N LEU A 146 -24.32 -5.18 -8.05
CA LEU A 146 -25.39 -5.57 -8.95
C LEU A 146 -24.97 -6.75 -9.84
N PHE A 147 -23.81 -6.68 -10.51
CA PHE A 147 -23.30 -7.81 -11.30
C PHE A 147 -23.05 -9.06 -10.44
N ALA A 148 -22.56 -8.89 -9.21
CA ALA A 148 -22.33 -10.01 -8.30
C ALA A 148 -23.61 -10.77 -7.90
N GLY A 149 -24.73 -10.05 -7.76
CA GLY A 149 -26.04 -10.64 -7.46
C GLY A 149 -26.85 -11.02 -8.71
N GLY A 150 -26.25 -10.96 -9.89
CA GLY A 150 -26.85 -11.37 -11.16
C GLY A 150 -26.25 -12.67 -11.71
N PRO A 151 -26.52 -13.00 -12.98
CA PRO A 151 -26.04 -14.24 -13.60
C PRO A 151 -24.52 -14.28 -13.81
N ALA A 152 -23.84 -13.13 -13.85
CA ALA A 152 -22.38 -13.08 -13.83
C ALA A 152 -21.81 -13.67 -12.54
N GLY A 153 -22.56 -13.58 -11.44
CA GLY A 153 -22.16 -14.08 -10.13
C GLY A 153 -21.01 -13.29 -9.50
N TYR A 154 -20.76 -13.62 -8.25
CA TYR A 154 -19.74 -12.93 -7.44
C TYR A 154 -18.32 -13.09 -8.00
N LEU A 155 -18.01 -14.23 -8.62
CA LEU A 155 -16.71 -14.55 -9.21
C LEU A 155 -16.67 -14.34 -10.72
N GLY A 156 -17.74 -13.79 -11.32
CA GLY A 156 -17.75 -13.44 -12.72
C GLY A 156 -16.65 -12.46 -13.07
N GLN A 157 -16.10 -12.60 -14.28
CA GLN A 157 -15.00 -11.78 -14.78
C GLN A 157 -15.29 -10.27 -14.63
N VAL A 158 -16.51 -9.83 -14.99
CA VAL A 158 -16.97 -8.43 -14.83
C VAL A 158 -16.92 -7.97 -13.37
N THR A 159 -17.42 -8.79 -12.44
CA THR A 159 -17.41 -8.47 -11.00
C THR A 159 -15.99 -8.33 -10.46
N VAL A 160 -15.07 -9.19 -10.92
CA VAL A 160 -13.65 -9.12 -10.52
C VAL A 160 -12.99 -7.85 -11.08
N VAL A 161 -13.19 -7.53 -12.35
CA VAL A 161 -12.65 -6.30 -12.98
C VAL A 161 -13.14 -5.05 -12.26
N LEU A 162 -14.44 -4.95 -11.97
CA LEU A 162 -14.99 -3.81 -11.25
C LEU A 162 -14.41 -3.68 -9.83
N ARG A 163 -14.11 -4.79 -9.14
CA ARG A 163 -13.49 -4.74 -7.80
C ARG A 163 -12.03 -4.31 -7.84
N VAL A 164 -11.26 -4.78 -8.81
CA VAL A 164 -9.89 -4.32 -9.01
C VAL A 164 -9.89 -2.83 -9.34
N THR A 165 -10.81 -2.40 -10.20
CA THR A 165 -11.05 -0.98 -10.52
C THR A 165 -11.39 -0.18 -9.26
N LEU A 166 -12.27 -0.69 -8.39
CA LEU A 166 -12.62 -0.02 -7.14
C LEU A 166 -11.39 0.22 -6.26
N VAL A 167 -10.51 -0.78 -6.10
CA VAL A 167 -9.26 -0.61 -5.33
C VAL A 167 -8.35 0.41 -5.99
N ALA A 168 -8.22 0.37 -7.32
CA ALA A 168 -7.42 1.35 -8.07
C ALA A 168 -7.94 2.78 -7.90
N LEU A 169 -9.27 2.99 -7.93
CA LEU A 169 -9.89 4.30 -7.71
C LEU A 169 -9.70 4.81 -6.28
N VAL A 170 -9.82 3.95 -5.27
CA VAL A 170 -9.54 4.33 -3.87
C VAL A 170 -8.07 4.71 -3.70
N LEU A 171 -7.15 3.96 -4.32
CA LEU A 171 -5.72 4.30 -4.33
C LEU A 171 -5.45 5.64 -5.00
N ALA A 172 -6.01 5.87 -6.18
CA ALA A 172 -5.84 7.10 -6.94
C ALA A 172 -6.44 8.31 -6.20
N PHE A 173 -7.61 8.13 -5.56
CA PHE A 173 -8.23 9.16 -4.73
C PHE A 173 -7.33 9.57 -3.56
N LEU A 174 -6.88 8.59 -2.76
CA LEU A 174 -6.03 8.87 -1.60
C LEU A 174 -4.68 9.45 -2.01
N TRP A 175 -4.10 8.99 -3.12
CA TRP A 175 -2.91 9.60 -3.70
C TRP A 175 -3.16 11.07 -4.08
N ALA A 176 -4.26 11.36 -4.78
CA ALA A 176 -4.57 12.72 -5.22
C ALA A 176 -4.83 13.66 -4.04
N GLU A 177 -5.56 13.21 -3.02
CA GLU A 177 -5.80 14.01 -1.81
C GLU A 177 -4.52 14.26 -1.01
N ILE A 178 -3.66 13.26 -0.84
CA ILE A 178 -2.38 13.47 -0.14
C ILE A 178 -1.50 14.47 -0.92
N ARG A 179 -1.45 14.34 -2.25
CA ARG A 179 -0.73 15.28 -3.13
C ARG A 179 -1.29 16.69 -3.05
N HIS A 180 -2.61 16.80 -3.09
CA HIS A 180 -3.34 18.06 -2.98
C HIS A 180 -3.03 18.77 -1.65
N LEU A 181 -3.16 18.04 -0.54
CA LEU A 181 -2.89 18.56 0.81
C LEU A 181 -1.43 18.94 1.00
N ALA A 182 -0.49 18.14 0.48
CA ALA A 182 0.95 18.39 0.62
C ALA A 182 1.47 19.56 -0.21
N ASN A 183 0.82 19.85 -1.34
CA ASN A 183 1.34 20.78 -2.34
C ASN A 183 0.38 21.93 -2.66
N GLY A 184 -0.58 22.21 -1.76
CA GLY A 184 -1.51 23.34 -1.89
C GLY A 184 -2.38 23.29 -3.15
N GLY A 185 -2.76 22.08 -3.58
CA GLY A 185 -3.57 21.85 -4.78
C GLY A 185 -2.82 21.47 -6.04
N ILE A 186 -1.48 21.55 -6.05
CA ILE A 186 -0.68 21.24 -7.24
C ILE A 186 -0.28 19.75 -7.25
N LEU A 187 -1.07 18.94 -7.97
CA LEU A 187 -0.85 17.48 -8.04
C LEU A 187 0.44 17.06 -8.77
N GLY A 188 1.01 17.94 -9.60
CA GLY A 188 2.24 17.71 -10.37
C GLY A 188 3.52 18.25 -9.72
N ALA A 189 3.47 18.75 -8.49
CA ALA A 189 4.62 19.33 -7.79
C ALA A 189 5.79 18.34 -7.59
N PRO A 190 7.04 18.81 -7.41
CA PRO A 190 8.15 17.92 -7.05
C PRO A 190 7.86 17.12 -5.76
N TYR A 191 8.35 15.87 -5.70
CA TYR A 191 8.15 14.99 -4.55
C TYR A 191 9.19 15.25 -3.46
N THR A 192 8.98 16.28 -2.64
CA THR A 192 9.98 16.75 -1.64
C THR A 192 9.52 16.64 -0.19
N SER A 193 8.25 16.29 0.06
CA SER A 193 7.68 16.27 1.40
C SER A 193 7.83 14.90 2.08
N LEU A 194 8.50 14.87 3.23
CA LEU A 194 8.70 13.64 4.00
C LEU A 194 7.38 13.09 4.57
N TRP A 195 6.49 13.97 5.04
CA TRP A 195 5.20 13.54 5.59
C TRP A 195 4.31 12.93 4.49
N GLU A 196 4.35 13.50 3.28
CA GLU A 196 3.66 13.00 2.09
C GLU A 196 4.11 11.55 1.77
N ALA A 197 5.42 11.29 1.87
CA ALA A 197 5.99 9.96 1.70
C ALA A 197 5.53 8.95 2.76
N GLY A 198 5.46 9.39 4.02
CA GLY A 198 4.86 8.61 5.10
C GLY A 198 3.42 8.21 4.81
N ALA A 199 2.61 9.20 4.41
CA ALA A 199 1.19 9.01 4.13
C ALA A 199 0.96 8.06 2.94
N HIS A 200 1.72 8.20 1.83
CA HIS A 200 1.63 7.28 0.68
C HIS A 200 1.97 5.84 1.08
N THR A 201 3.08 5.66 1.81
CA THR A 201 3.48 4.35 2.35
C THR A 201 2.39 3.76 3.22
N GLY A 202 1.81 4.58 4.10
CA GLY A 202 0.73 4.19 5.00
C GLY A 202 -0.52 3.73 4.25
N VAL A 203 -0.97 4.47 3.24
CA VAL A 203 -2.13 4.11 2.41
C VAL A 203 -1.92 2.76 1.71
N TRP A 204 -0.75 2.57 1.08
CA TRP A 204 -0.45 1.31 0.39
C TRP A 204 -0.44 0.13 1.36
N MET A 205 0.09 0.32 2.58
CA MET A 205 0.09 -0.70 3.62
C MET A 205 -1.31 -0.97 4.18
N LEU A 206 -2.12 0.05 4.41
CA LEU A 206 -3.51 -0.12 4.85
C LEU A 206 -4.32 -0.96 3.86
N ILE A 207 -4.10 -0.75 2.56
CA ILE A 207 -4.76 -1.52 1.50
C ILE A 207 -4.23 -2.95 1.45
N ALA A 208 -2.92 -3.17 1.65
CA ALA A 208 -2.35 -4.51 1.79
C ALA A 208 -2.96 -5.25 2.99
N ILE A 209 -3.05 -4.60 4.16
CA ILE A 209 -3.66 -5.17 5.37
C ILE A 209 -5.15 -5.47 5.14
N ALA A 210 -5.92 -4.52 4.59
CA ALA A 210 -7.33 -4.70 4.33
C ALA A 210 -7.60 -5.85 3.34
N SER A 211 -6.77 -5.97 2.30
CA SER A 211 -6.85 -7.05 1.33
C SER A 211 -6.51 -8.40 1.97
N ALA A 212 -5.44 -8.47 2.76
CA ALA A 212 -5.04 -9.66 3.49
C ALA A 212 -6.11 -10.11 4.49
N TRP A 213 -6.68 -9.17 5.26
CA TRP A 213 -7.72 -9.47 6.24
C TRP A 213 -9.01 -9.95 5.59
N ARG A 214 -9.39 -9.34 4.46
CA ARG A 214 -10.64 -9.68 3.77
C ARG A 214 -10.55 -10.98 2.96
N PHE A 215 -9.39 -11.30 2.41
CA PHE A 215 -9.24 -12.35 1.39
C PHE A 215 -8.25 -13.48 1.74
N GLY A 216 -7.50 -13.38 2.84
CA GLY A 216 -6.29 -14.16 3.17
C GLY A 216 -6.39 -15.68 3.32
N GLY A 217 -7.51 -16.31 2.96
CA GLY A 217 -7.68 -17.77 2.92
C GLY A 217 -8.41 -18.32 1.69
N GLN A 218 -8.83 -17.47 0.74
CA GLN A 218 -9.59 -17.90 -0.43
C GLN A 218 -8.70 -17.91 -1.68
N ALA A 219 -8.70 -19.00 -2.45
CA ALA A 219 -7.96 -19.12 -3.70
C ALA A 219 -8.54 -18.18 -4.77
N ARG A 220 -8.09 -16.91 -4.76
CA ARG A 220 -8.53 -15.88 -5.71
C ARG A 220 -7.30 -15.13 -6.24
N PRO A 221 -6.74 -15.54 -7.38
CA PRO A 221 -5.41 -15.10 -7.82
C PRO A 221 -5.33 -13.58 -7.97
N LEU A 222 -6.32 -12.93 -8.61
CA LEU A 222 -6.30 -11.48 -8.86
C LEU A 222 -6.34 -10.63 -7.58
N LEU A 223 -7.14 -11.02 -6.58
CA LEU A 223 -7.24 -10.28 -5.31
C LEU A 223 -6.00 -10.50 -4.43
N HIS A 224 -5.36 -11.67 -4.55
CA HIS A 224 -4.09 -11.96 -3.89
C HIS A 224 -2.92 -11.15 -4.48
N TRP A 225 -2.94 -10.92 -5.80
CA TRP A 225 -1.99 -10.02 -6.45
C TRP A 225 -2.14 -8.58 -5.97
N THR A 226 -3.36 -8.10 -5.73
CA THR A 226 -3.59 -6.76 -5.17
C THR A 226 -2.85 -6.57 -3.84
N GLU A 227 -3.02 -7.50 -2.90
CA GLU A 227 -2.31 -7.49 -1.61
C GLU A 227 -0.78 -7.43 -1.80
N ARG A 228 -0.23 -8.33 -2.63
CA ARG A 228 1.21 -8.45 -2.83
C ARG A 228 1.81 -7.22 -3.50
N LEU A 229 1.11 -6.67 -4.51
CA LEU A 229 1.56 -5.51 -5.25
C LEU A 229 1.55 -4.25 -4.37
N THR A 230 0.50 -4.04 -3.56
CA THR A 230 0.46 -2.88 -2.66
C THR A 230 1.46 -3.01 -1.51
N PHE A 231 1.66 -4.22 -0.97
CA PHE A 231 2.73 -4.45 0.01
C PHE A 231 4.11 -4.18 -0.59
N LEU A 232 4.41 -4.73 -1.77
CA LEU A 232 5.70 -4.54 -2.43
C LEU A 232 5.91 -3.06 -2.78
N ALA A 233 4.89 -2.38 -3.29
CA ALA A 233 4.94 -0.95 -3.57
C ALA A 233 5.27 -0.17 -2.29
N ALA A 234 4.60 -0.46 -1.16
CA ALA A 234 4.85 0.21 0.11
C ALA A 234 6.28 -0.03 0.61
N LEU A 235 6.78 -1.26 0.49
CA LEU A 235 8.14 -1.62 0.87
C LEU A 235 9.18 -0.85 0.04
N VAL A 236 9.04 -0.88 -1.29
CA VAL A 236 9.94 -0.20 -2.22
C VAL A 236 9.89 1.31 -2.01
N HIS A 237 8.69 1.88 -1.84
CA HIS A 237 8.52 3.30 -1.64
C HIS A 237 9.07 3.77 -0.29
N PHE A 238 8.85 3.02 0.79
CA PHE A 238 9.48 3.33 2.07
C PHE A 238 11.01 3.30 1.98
N ALA A 239 11.57 2.27 1.33
CA ALA A 239 13.00 2.14 1.16
C ALA A 239 13.59 3.29 0.31
N LEU A 240 12.98 3.62 -0.82
CA LEU A 240 13.49 4.65 -1.73
C LEU A 240 13.15 6.06 -1.24
N ALA A 241 11.87 6.38 -1.08
CA ALA A 241 11.45 7.73 -0.70
C ALA A 241 11.79 8.04 0.77
N GLY A 242 11.43 7.14 1.70
CA GLY A 242 11.59 7.37 3.13
C GLY A 242 13.03 7.25 3.64
N LEU A 243 13.77 6.23 3.20
CA LEU A 243 15.13 5.98 3.71
C LEU A 243 16.26 6.55 2.84
N VAL A 244 16.06 6.77 1.54
CA VAL A 244 17.14 7.21 0.65
C VAL A 244 16.97 8.66 0.22
N LEU A 245 15.84 9.01 -0.40
CA LEU A 245 15.69 10.31 -1.05
C LEU A 245 15.34 11.44 -0.08
N LEU A 246 14.37 11.22 0.81
CA LEU A 246 13.79 12.24 1.69
C LEU A 246 14.24 12.09 3.16
N ALA A 247 15.22 11.24 3.42
CA ALA A 247 15.74 11.06 4.78
C ALA A 247 16.31 12.40 5.30
N PRO A 248 15.84 12.93 6.45
CA PRO A 248 16.19 14.28 6.90
C PRO A 248 17.67 14.53 7.18
N TRP A 249 18.43 13.48 7.49
CA TRP A 249 19.82 13.59 7.89
C TRP A 249 20.80 13.28 6.75
N TRP A 250 20.50 12.29 5.91
CA TRP A 250 21.43 11.84 4.85
C TRP A 250 20.80 11.81 3.45
N GLY A 251 19.54 12.22 3.32
CA GLY A 251 18.86 12.28 2.03
C GLY A 251 19.30 13.47 1.19
N SER A 252 18.89 13.46 -0.07
CA SER A 252 19.27 14.50 -1.05
C SER A 252 18.55 15.83 -0.85
N ALA A 253 17.47 15.86 -0.06
CA ALA A 253 16.67 17.05 0.19
C ALA A 253 16.57 17.35 1.69
N ALA A 254 16.73 18.61 2.07
CA ALA A 254 16.48 19.05 3.44
C ALA A 254 14.99 18.86 3.76
N ALA A 255 14.68 17.87 4.60
CA ALA A 255 13.31 17.62 5.03
C ALA A 255 12.96 18.55 6.20
N ASN A 256 11.88 19.31 6.05
CA ASN A 256 11.33 20.10 7.15
C ASN A 256 10.58 19.19 8.12
N ILE A 257 10.97 19.22 9.40
CA ILE A 257 10.31 18.45 10.46
C ILE A 257 9.46 19.42 11.28
N VAL A 258 8.16 19.21 11.23
CA VAL A 258 7.20 20.06 11.94
C VAL A 258 6.63 19.29 13.13
N GLY A 259 6.64 19.92 14.31
CA GLY A 259 6.02 19.42 15.53
C GLY A 259 7.01 19.11 16.67
N PRO A 260 6.50 18.84 17.88
CA PRO A 260 7.32 18.48 19.04
C PRO A 260 8.12 17.18 18.84
N PRO A 261 9.17 16.90 19.63
CA PRO A 261 10.13 15.81 19.40
C PRO A 261 9.53 14.41 19.15
N VAL A 262 8.36 14.10 19.72
CA VAL A 262 7.68 12.81 19.57
C VAL A 262 6.50 12.87 18.59
N PHE A 263 5.72 13.94 18.59
CA PHE A 263 4.54 14.11 17.72
C PHE A 263 4.86 15.06 16.57
N ASN A 264 5.71 14.60 15.65
CA ASN A 264 6.16 15.38 14.50
C ASN A 264 6.02 14.59 13.19
N THR A 265 6.49 15.20 12.10
CA THR A 265 6.59 14.58 10.78
C THR A 265 7.25 13.20 10.79
N LEU A 266 8.23 12.93 11.67
CA LEU A 266 8.88 11.61 11.75
C LEU A 266 7.92 10.51 12.21
N LEU A 267 6.96 10.86 13.07
CA LEU A 267 5.95 9.90 13.52
C LEU A 267 5.12 9.41 12.34
N LEU A 268 4.70 10.32 11.45
CA LEU A 268 3.94 9.94 10.26
C LEU A 268 4.82 9.26 9.19
N ALA A 269 6.07 9.68 9.05
CA ALA A 269 6.99 9.20 8.02
C ALA A 269 7.64 7.85 8.32
N TYR A 270 7.83 7.51 9.60
CA TYR A 270 8.55 6.30 10.01
C TYR A 270 7.78 5.46 11.03
N ALA A 271 7.27 6.06 12.11
CA ALA A 271 6.61 5.28 13.18
C ALA A 271 5.27 4.68 12.72
N LEU A 272 4.46 5.43 11.97
CA LEU A 272 3.22 4.90 11.40
C LEU A 272 3.49 3.75 10.41
N PRO A 273 4.37 3.89 9.39
CA PRO A 273 4.79 2.76 8.57
C PRO A 273 5.32 1.59 9.38
N ALA A 274 6.13 1.82 10.41
CA ALA A 274 6.65 0.76 11.27
C ALA A 274 5.53 -0.06 11.93
N ALA A 275 4.52 0.62 12.48
CA ALA A 275 3.36 -0.01 13.10
C ALA A 275 2.51 -0.79 12.08
N LEU A 276 2.31 -0.22 10.89
CA LEU A 276 1.55 -0.88 9.82
C LEU A 276 2.28 -2.12 9.28
N PHE A 277 3.59 -2.05 9.06
CA PHE A 277 4.41 -3.22 8.70
C PHE A 277 4.38 -4.29 9.79
N ALA A 278 4.43 -3.91 11.08
CA ALA A 278 4.30 -4.87 12.18
C ALA A 278 2.92 -5.54 12.20
N GLY A 279 1.85 -4.76 12.01
CA GLY A 279 0.48 -5.27 11.94
C GLY A 279 0.29 -6.25 10.79
N TYR A 280 0.81 -5.91 9.61
CA TYR A 280 0.80 -6.80 8.45
C TYR A 280 1.63 -8.07 8.68
N ALA A 281 2.82 -7.96 9.29
CA ALA A 281 3.65 -9.11 9.64
C ALA A 281 2.94 -10.07 10.61
N ALA A 282 2.26 -9.53 11.62
CA ALA A 282 1.49 -10.32 12.58
C ALA A 282 0.30 -11.02 11.92
N LEU A 283 -0.41 -10.34 11.01
CA LEU A 283 -1.49 -10.91 10.23
C LEU A 283 -1.00 -12.05 9.34
N ARG A 284 0.08 -11.85 8.57
CA ARG A 284 0.65 -12.89 7.67
C ARG A 284 1.22 -14.09 8.43
N SER A 285 1.79 -13.86 9.61
CA SER A 285 2.28 -14.94 10.48
C SER A 285 1.14 -15.88 10.90
N ARG A 286 -0.02 -15.33 11.26
CA ARG A 286 -1.21 -16.12 11.63
C ARG A 286 -1.78 -16.92 10.45
N MET A 287 -1.58 -16.45 9.22
CA MET A 287 -2.02 -17.12 8.00
C MET A 287 -0.98 -18.10 7.42
N GLY A 288 0.12 -18.39 8.15
CA GLY A 288 1.13 -19.38 7.75
C GLY A 288 2.10 -18.92 6.65
N SER A 289 2.11 -17.64 6.28
CA SER A 289 2.96 -17.11 5.22
C SER A 289 4.27 -16.56 5.77
N SER A 290 5.20 -17.46 6.08
CA SER A 290 6.45 -17.15 6.82
C SER A 290 7.32 -16.10 6.13
N PHE A 291 7.55 -16.21 4.82
CA PHE A 291 8.43 -15.29 4.10
C PHE A 291 7.92 -13.84 4.08
N VAL A 292 6.65 -13.63 3.71
CA VAL A 292 6.05 -12.29 3.65
C VAL A 292 5.99 -11.65 5.04
N ALA A 293 5.66 -12.46 6.07
CA ALA A 293 5.67 -12.01 7.44
C ALA A 293 7.08 -11.57 7.91
N GLN A 294 8.12 -12.30 7.51
CA GLN A 294 9.51 -11.94 7.83
C GLN A 294 9.94 -10.64 7.14
N ALA A 295 9.63 -10.48 5.85
CA ALA A 295 9.95 -9.26 5.11
C ALA A 295 9.27 -8.03 5.74
N ALA A 296 7.98 -8.15 6.07
CA ALA A 296 7.23 -7.08 6.74
C ALA A 296 7.77 -6.81 8.16
N GLY A 297 8.15 -7.84 8.91
CA GLY A 297 8.76 -7.70 10.23
C GLY A 297 10.11 -6.99 10.18
N ALA A 298 10.96 -7.32 9.20
CA ALA A 298 12.22 -6.64 8.98
C ALA A 298 12.02 -5.16 8.63
N ALA A 299 11.09 -4.86 7.72
CA ALA A 299 10.74 -3.48 7.35
C ALA A 299 10.24 -2.68 8.57
N SER A 300 9.44 -3.29 9.43
CA SER A 300 8.97 -2.68 10.68
C SER A 300 10.13 -2.32 11.61
N ILE A 301 11.09 -3.23 11.81
CA ILE A 301 12.28 -2.98 12.65
C ILE A 301 13.11 -1.84 12.08
N VAL A 302 13.40 -1.87 10.78
CA VAL A 302 14.16 -0.81 10.10
C VAL A 302 13.46 0.54 10.25
N ALA A 303 12.14 0.59 10.02
CA ALA A 303 11.37 1.82 10.17
C ALA A 303 11.36 2.33 11.63
N THR A 304 11.26 1.44 12.61
CA THR A 304 11.26 1.78 14.04
C THR A 304 12.61 2.35 14.48
N VAL A 305 13.70 1.70 14.08
CA VAL A 305 15.06 2.16 14.39
C VAL A 305 15.35 3.49 13.70
N SER A 306 14.95 3.64 12.44
CA SER A 306 15.10 4.90 11.69
C SER A 306 14.35 6.04 12.37
N TRP A 307 13.10 5.79 12.80
CA TRP A 307 12.33 6.76 13.59
C TRP A 307 13.07 7.16 14.87
N ALA A 308 13.53 6.18 15.66
CA ALA A 308 14.15 6.45 16.95
C ALA A 308 15.47 7.21 16.82
N VAL A 309 16.30 6.87 15.82
CA VAL A 309 17.55 7.61 15.51
C VAL A 309 17.23 9.04 15.08
N LEU A 310 16.29 9.23 14.15
CA LEU A 310 15.92 10.57 13.70
C LEU A 310 15.23 11.40 14.80
N ALA A 311 14.50 10.77 15.71
CA ALA A 311 13.88 11.44 16.84
C ALA A 311 14.93 11.96 17.83
N VAL A 312 15.98 11.17 18.11
CA VAL A 312 17.15 11.65 18.87
C VAL A 312 17.77 12.84 18.15
N ARG A 313 18.06 12.70 16.85
CA ARG A 313 18.68 13.76 16.05
C ARG A 313 17.88 15.07 16.09
N HIS A 314 16.56 14.99 15.90
CA HIS A 314 15.67 16.14 15.95
C HIS A 314 15.56 16.75 17.36
N THR A 315 15.68 15.95 18.42
CA THR A 315 15.67 16.46 19.81
C THR A 315 16.87 17.34 20.09
N PHE A 316 18.06 16.98 19.60
CA PHE A 316 19.27 17.81 19.73
C PHE A 316 19.33 18.94 18.70
N HIS A 317 18.76 18.72 17.51
CA HIS A 317 18.80 19.68 16.40
C HIS A 317 17.41 19.89 15.79
N PRO A 318 16.55 20.70 16.43
CA PRO A 318 15.17 20.90 15.96
C PRO A 318 15.10 21.66 14.62
N VAL A 319 16.09 22.49 14.32
CA VAL A 319 16.09 23.34 13.11
C VAL A 319 17.00 22.78 12.00
N ALA A 320 18.19 22.29 12.34
CA ALA A 320 19.23 21.95 11.37
C ALA A 320 19.69 20.48 11.49
N ILE A 321 18.80 19.54 11.15
CA ILE A 321 19.06 18.09 11.29
C ILE A 321 20.23 17.60 10.43
N ALA A 322 20.32 18.03 9.17
CA ALA A 322 21.35 17.53 8.26
C ALA A 322 22.75 18.11 8.55
N GLY A 323 22.83 19.40 8.89
CA GLY A 323 24.10 20.15 8.90
C GLY A 323 24.74 20.38 10.27
N ALA A 324 24.05 20.10 11.38
CA ALA A 324 24.61 20.37 12.70
C ALA A 324 25.72 19.36 13.10
N PRO A 325 26.75 19.76 13.86
CA PRO A 325 27.72 18.82 14.39
C PRO A 325 27.05 17.88 15.40
N ILE A 326 27.46 16.61 15.44
CA ILE A 326 26.94 15.64 16.40
C ILE A 326 27.53 15.93 17.79
N LEU A 327 26.67 16.08 18.79
CA LEU A 327 27.09 16.39 20.16
C LEU A 327 27.48 15.11 20.93
N ALA A 328 28.37 15.22 21.91
CA ALA A 328 28.74 14.09 22.79
C ALA A 328 27.53 13.39 23.47
N PRO A 329 26.57 14.11 24.09
CA PRO A 329 25.37 13.45 24.64
C PRO A 329 24.48 12.81 23.57
N GLU A 330 24.48 13.35 22.34
CA GLU A 330 23.75 12.78 21.20
C GLU A 330 24.38 11.46 20.74
N HIS A 331 25.72 11.38 20.69
CA HIS A 331 26.44 10.13 20.44
C HIS A 331 26.03 9.03 21.42
N ALA A 332 26.00 9.32 22.72
CA ALA A 332 25.58 8.36 23.75
C ALA A 332 24.11 7.95 23.57
N ALA A 333 23.23 8.89 23.23
CA ALA A 333 21.81 8.62 22.98
C ALA A 333 21.59 7.63 21.82
N TYR A 334 22.36 7.72 20.74
CA TYR A 334 22.29 6.74 19.63
C TYR A 334 22.62 5.31 20.08
N SER A 335 23.66 5.14 20.90
CA SER A 335 24.03 3.82 21.44
C SER A 335 22.94 3.28 22.36
N ALA A 336 22.36 4.13 23.21
CA ALA A 336 21.24 3.76 24.07
C ALA A 336 20.01 3.33 23.26
N VAL A 337 19.66 4.06 22.19
CA VAL A 337 18.54 3.69 21.31
C VAL A 337 18.72 2.32 20.68
N LEU A 338 19.91 2.01 20.13
CA LEU A 338 20.18 0.70 19.53
C LEU A 338 20.12 -0.43 20.56
N ALA A 339 20.66 -0.20 21.77
CA ALA A 339 20.59 -1.17 22.87
C ALA A 339 19.14 -1.45 23.30
N VAL A 340 18.33 -0.40 23.48
CA VAL A 340 16.91 -0.51 23.83
C VAL A 340 16.13 -1.22 22.72
N ALA A 341 16.38 -0.89 21.45
CA ALA A 341 15.75 -1.56 20.32
C ALA A 341 16.11 -3.05 20.27
N ALA A 342 17.38 -3.41 20.47
CA ALA A 342 17.83 -4.80 20.51
C ALA A 342 17.17 -5.58 21.66
N ALA A 343 17.09 -4.98 22.86
CA ALA A 343 16.44 -5.57 24.03
C ALA A 343 14.94 -5.76 23.81
N ALA A 344 14.25 -4.76 23.25
CA ALA A 344 12.83 -4.83 22.95
C ALA A 344 12.52 -5.93 21.91
N VAL A 345 13.28 -6.00 20.82
CA VAL A 345 13.13 -7.05 19.81
C VAL A 345 13.43 -8.43 20.41
N LEU A 346 14.43 -8.56 21.28
CA LEU A 346 14.74 -9.81 21.98
C LEU A 346 13.59 -10.25 22.89
N ALA A 347 13.02 -9.32 23.66
CA ALA A 347 11.87 -9.59 24.52
C ALA A 347 10.67 -10.09 23.70
N ILE A 348 10.35 -9.42 22.59
CA ILE A 348 9.29 -9.87 21.66
C ILE A 348 9.62 -11.26 21.08
N ALA A 349 10.88 -11.50 20.72
CA ALA A 349 11.34 -12.78 20.20
C ALA A 349 11.19 -13.93 21.21
N TYR A 350 11.44 -13.65 22.50
CA TYR A 350 11.25 -14.57 23.60
C TYR A 350 9.77 -14.92 23.78
N PHE A 351 8.90 -13.90 23.89
CA PHE A 351 7.46 -14.13 24.07
C PHE A 351 6.79 -14.80 22.86
N ARG A 352 7.25 -14.51 21.64
CA ARG A 352 6.70 -15.10 20.41
C ARG A 352 7.38 -16.38 19.95
N GLN A 353 8.42 -16.84 20.65
CA GLN A 353 9.25 -17.99 20.26
C GLN A 353 9.71 -17.92 18.79
N ALA A 354 9.99 -16.71 18.30
CA ALA A 354 10.27 -16.46 16.89
C ALA A 354 11.78 -16.37 16.63
N THR A 355 12.35 -17.40 16.01
CA THR A 355 13.80 -17.48 15.73
C THR A 355 14.32 -16.32 14.89
N THR A 356 13.52 -15.85 13.93
CA THR A 356 13.89 -14.72 13.07
C THR A 356 14.05 -13.41 13.84
N LEU A 357 13.18 -13.15 14.82
CA LEU A 357 13.31 -11.97 15.69
C LEU A 357 14.53 -12.06 16.59
N ARG A 358 14.94 -13.27 17.00
CA ARG A 358 16.16 -13.47 17.78
C ARG A 358 17.40 -13.08 16.98
N TYR A 359 17.48 -13.48 15.71
CA TYR A 359 18.55 -13.05 14.82
C TYR A 359 18.52 -11.54 14.54
N ALA A 360 17.34 -10.94 14.36
CA ALA A 360 17.21 -9.50 14.19
C ALA A 360 17.69 -8.73 15.44
N SER A 361 17.36 -9.21 16.64
CA SER A 361 17.85 -8.62 17.88
C SER A 361 19.37 -8.79 18.05
N ALA A 362 19.93 -9.93 17.66
CA ALA A 362 21.38 -10.14 17.65
C ALA A 362 22.08 -9.18 16.68
N ALA A 363 21.51 -8.95 15.49
CA ALA A 363 22.03 -7.99 14.52
C ALA A 363 22.01 -6.56 15.07
N LEU A 364 20.92 -6.14 15.72
CA LEU A 364 20.83 -4.83 16.38
C LEU A 364 21.83 -4.67 17.52
N ALA A 365 21.97 -5.70 18.37
CA ALA A 365 22.96 -5.69 19.45
C ALA A 365 24.39 -5.59 18.89
N THR A 366 24.68 -6.32 17.82
CA THR A 366 25.98 -6.28 17.13
C THR A 366 26.25 -4.90 16.53
N ALA A 367 25.24 -4.28 15.91
CA ALA A 367 25.37 -2.92 15.35
C ALA A 367 25.60 -1.87 16.45
N GLY A 368 24.83 -1.92 17.54
CA GLY A 368 25.02 -1.03 18.69
C GLY A 368 26.38 -1.19 19.34
N PHE A 369 26.83 -2.44 19.51
CA PHE A 369 28.15 -2.75 20.04
C PHE A 369 29.28 -2.27 19.12
N GLY A 370 29.18 -2.58 17.82
CA GLY A 370 30.14 -2.15 16.81
C GLY A 370 30.26 -0.63 16.75
N LYS A 371 29.13 0.08 16.82
CA LYS A 371 29.12 1.55 16.92
C LYS A 371 29.84 2.04 18.17
N ALA A 372 29.52 1.47 19.34
CA ALA A 372 30.17 1.87 20.59
C ALA A 372 31.69 1.65 20.58
N LEU A 373 32.14 0.53 19.99
CA LEU A 373 33.55 0.20 19.90
C LEU A 373 34.32 1.03 18.86
N LEU A 374 33.74 1.22 17.67
CA LEU A 374 34.40 1.89 16.55
C LEU A 374 34.31 3.42 16.64
N ILE A 375 33.19 3.95 17.14
CA ILE A 375 32.92 5.39 17.17
C ILE A 375 33.13 5.95 18.57
N ASP A 376 32.45 5.41 19.58
CA ASP A 376 32.43 6.05 20.91
C ASP A 376 33.78 5.89 21.62
N ALA A 377 34.37 4.70 21.57
CA ALA A 377 35.67 4.46 22.19
C ALA A 377 36.84 5.15 21.47
N ALA A 378 36.65 5.60 20.22
CA ALA A 378 37.63 6.44 19.53
C ALA A 378 37.73 7.85 20.14
N GLN A 379 36.70 8.31 20.85
CA GLN A 379 36.66 9.62 21.51
C GLN A 379 37.24 9.61 22.94
N ILE A 380 37.60 8.43 23.47
CA ILE A 380 38.16 8.28 24.81
C ILE A 380 39.68 8.18 24.71
N ASP A 381 40.39 9.09 25.39
CA ASP A 381 41.86 9.10 25.46
C ASP A 381 42.39 8.45 26.74
N GLY A 382 43.64 7.97 26.68
CA GLY A 382 44.39 7.47 27.84
C GLY A 382 43.93 6.12 28.41
N LEU A 383 44.19 5.90 29.70
CA LEU A 383 43.96 4.62 30.39
C LEU A 383 42.47 4.23 30.44
N VAL A 384 41.58 5.23 30.47
CA VAL A 384 40.12 5.05 30.49
C VAL A 384 39.63 4.35 29.21
N LYS A 385 40.33 4.54 28.08
CA LYS A 385 40.02 3.87 26.80
C LYS A 385 40.11 2.34 26.92
N TYR A 386 41.18 1.85 27.54
CA TYR A 386 41.40 0.40 27.70
C TYR A 386 40.38 -0.21 28.67
N ALA A 387 40.04 0.49 29.75
CA ALA A 387 38.99 0.08 30.68
C ALA A 387 37.61 0.05 29.99
N ALA A 388 37.29 1.07 29.17
CA ALA A 388 36.06 1.12 28.40
C ALA A 388 35.98 -0.02 27.37
N TYR A 389 37.06 -0.34 26.65
CA TYR A 389 37.12 -1.49 25.75
C TYR A 389 36.96 -2.82 26.48
N ALA A 390 37.56 -2.98 27.66
CA ALA A 390 37.42 -4.19 28.47
C ALA A 390 35.97 -4.37 28.96
N LEU A 391 35.33 -3.30 29.44
CA LEU A 391 33.92 -3.31 29.85
C LEU A 391 32.97 -3.57 28.68
N LEU A 392 33.22 -2.96 27.52
CA LEU A 392 32.50 -3.23 26.28
C LEU A 392 32.66 -4.70 25.87
N ALA A 393 33.87 -5.22 25.83
CA ALA A 393 34.15 -6.62 25.51
C ALA A 393 33.46 -7.58 26.49
N ALA A 394 33.49 -7.28 27.79
CA ALA A 394 32.79 -8.05 28.82
C ALA A 394 31.26 -7.99 28.64
N GLY A 395 30.71 -6.82 28.31
CA GLY A 395 29.29 -6.63 28.01
C GLY A 395 28.84 -7.38 26.75
N ALA A 396 29.65 -7.36 25.68
CA ALA A 396 29.42 -8.15 24.48
C ALA A 396 29.49 -9.65 24.77
N ALA A 397 30.47 -10.10 25.57
CA ALA A 397 30.56 -11.49 26.00
C ALA A 397 29.33 -11.90 26.82
N ALA A 398 28.89 -11.08 27.78
CA ALA A 398 27.70 -11.34 28.59
C ALA A 398 26.42 -11.37 27.74
N THR A 399 26.30 -10.44 26.79
CA THR A 399 25.20 -10.40 25.82
C THR A 399 25.23 -11.68 24.98
N PHE A 400 26.38 -12.04 24.43
CA PHE A 400 26.56 -13.25 23.63
C PHE A 400 26.25 -14.54 24.41
N ILE A 401 26.65 -14.64 25.68
CA ILE A 401 26.31 -15.76 26.57
C ILE A 401 24.80 -15.80 26.84
N GLY A 402 24.18 -14.65 27.09
CA GLY A 402 22.73 -14.53 27.18
C GLY A 402 22.04 -14.99 25.88
N PHE A 403 22.53 -14.53 24.73
CA PHE A 403 22.05 -14.95 23.42
C PHE A 403 22.21 -16.47 23.22
N GLN A 404 23.34 -17.08 23.59
CA GLN A 404 23.49 -18.54 23.50
C GLN A 404 22.43 -19.26 24.34
N ARG A 405 22.17 -18.79 25.57
CA ARG A 405 21.22 -19.42 26.48
C ARG A 405 19.76 -19.27 26.02
N TYR A 406 19.40 -18.12 25.45
CA TYR A 406 18.00 -17.78 25.12
C TYR A 406 17.66 -17.94 23.63
N VAL A 407 18.64 -17.84 22.73
CA VAL A 407 18.45 -17.95 21.29
C VAL A 407 18.67 -19.34 20.74
N PHE A 408 19.63 -20.08 21.31
CA PHE A 408 19.94 -21.46 20.94
C PHE A 408 19.79 -22.40 22.16
N PRO A 409 18.55 -22.77 22.55
CA PRO A 409 18.39 -23.77 23.60
C PRO A 409 19.13 -25.05 23.19
N ARG A 410 20.10 -25.48 24.00
CA ARG A 410 20.72 -26.81 23.81
C ARG A 410 19.60 -27.83 23.95
N GLY A 411 19.31 -28.56 22.87
CA GLY A 411 18.40 -29.70 22.94
C GLY A 411 18.93 -30.73 23.96
N PRO A 412 18.06 -31.49 24.63
CA PRO A 412 18.52 -32.53 25.53
C PRO A 412 19.46 -33.47 24.77
N VAL A 413 20.67 -33.65 25.29
CA VAL A 413 21.61 -34.66 24.81
C VAL A 413 20.86 -36.00 24.89
N ARG A 414 20.48 -36.57 23.73
CA ARG A 414 20.04 -37.97 23.72
C ARG A 414 21.23 -38.77 24.24
N PRO A 415 21.11 -39.50 25.36
CA PRO A 415 22.16 -40.41 25.75
C PRO A 415 22.41 -41.31 24.55
N HIS A 416 23.65 -41.33 24.05
CA HIS A 416 24.05 -42.41 23.19
C HIS A 416 23.79 -43.68 23.98
N ALA A 417 22.81 -44.47 23.52
CA ALA A 417 22.68 -45.84 23.96
C ALA A 417 24.06 -46.45 23.72
N GLY A 418 24.79 -46.67 24.80
CA GLY A 418 26.10 -47.27 24.76
C GLY A 418 25.99 -48.53 23.94
N THR A 419 26.76 -48.59 22.86
CA THR A 419 27.08 -49.81 22.15
C THR A 419 27.84 -50.71 23.11
N GLY A 420 27.08 -51.41 23.95
CA GLY A 420 27.51 -52.65 24.58
C GLY A 420 27.65 -53.67 23.46
N SER A 421 28.88 -53.88 23.04
CA SER A 421 29.33 -55.05 22.30
C SER A 421 28.92 -56.33 23.04
N SER A 422 28.03 -57.12 22.45
CA SER A 422 28.17 -58.57 22.45
C SER A 422 27.45 -59.13 21.23
N SER A 423 28.25 -59.65 20.30
CA SER A 423 27.99 -60.89 19.54
C SER A 423 26.55 -61.41 19.58
N ASP A 424 25.83 -61.34 18.46
CA ASP A 424 25.35 -62.58 17.88
C ASP A 424 25.00 -62.46 16.40
N ALA A 425 25.32 -63.54 15.71
CA ALA A 425 25.20 -63.72 14.29
C ALA A 425 23.74 -63.78 13.85
N THR A 426 23.43 -63.15 12.72
CA THR A 426 22.69 -63.81 11.63
C THR A 426 22.71 -62.93 10.39
N LEU A 427 23.70 -63.24 9.55
CA LEU A 427 23.69 -62.92 8.14
C LEU A 427 22.52 -63.69 7.48
N LEU A 428 21.59 -62.96 6.86
CA LEU A 428 20.76 -63.51 5.78
C LEU A 428 21.02 -62.66 4.52
N PRO A 429 21.42 -63.27 3.39
CA PRO A 429 21.62 -62.57 2.14
C PRO A 429 20.28 -62.26 1.44
N PRO A 430 20.25 -61.27 0.53
CA PRO A 430 19.05 -60.92 -0.21
C PRO A 430 18.69 -62.01 -1.23
N ARG A 431 17.40 -62.36 -1.31
CA ARG A 431 16.85 -63.17 -2.40
C ARG A 431 16.50 -62.26 -3.61
N PRO A 432 16.60 -62.79 -4.84
CA PRO A 432 16.44 -62.05 -6.10
C PRO A 432 15.02 -61.53 -6.33
#